data_AF-C0CQM9-F1
#
_entry.id   AF-C0CQM9-F1
#
_cell.length_a   1.000
_cell.length_b   1.000
_cell.length_c   1.000
_cell.angle_alpha   90.00
_cell.angle_beta   90.00
_cell.angle_gamma   90.00
#
_symmetry.space_group_name_H-M   'P 1'
#
loop_
_entity.id
_entity.type
_entity.pdbx_description
1 polymer ?
#
loop_
_entity_poly.entity_id
_entity_poly.type
_entity_poly.pdbx_seq_one_letter_code
_entity_poly.pdbx_strand_id
1 'polypeptide(L)'
;MDDNLKNFYDVVVIGGGPAGLTAALYLARARYRVLVVEKDHFGGQITITSEVVNYPGVERTSGTALTDTMRKQAQSFGAEFLLAEVEGLMLNGDVKAVKTSRGELQCFGVLLATGAHPRMVGFKGEEEFRGHGVAYCATCDGEFFTGKEVFVVGGGFVAAEESVFLTKYARHVTILIREEDFTCAKTTAQLARDHEKITILTNTQVEEVAGDSSLTYLRYKNTKTGQVTEYRSAEGETFGVFVFAGYAPATELIRGLAELNEQGYVITDRSQRTDVEGLYAAGDVCVKPLRQVVTAVGEGALAATELEKYAAAMQCKTGIYPVIEKAITGSSEEKEQSAGGLFTADMLAQLNTVFEKMESKLRLRLFLDDTGISRELCQYMEELCALTNKLSVEQAENAEPSMALPCVQVCREDGSCTGLAFHGVPGGHEFTSFVLGLYNAAGPGQALDEDTKAGIQAIGRRVDMKVLVSLSCTMCPELVTAAQKIAAENPNVTAEIYDLNHYPDLREKYQVMSVPCLVINDSQVTFGKKNVRQLLELLKD
;
A
#
# COMPACT_ATOMS: atom_id res chain seq x y z
N MET A 1 -25.05 -20.88 21.89
CA MET A 1 -24.38 -19.57 21.84
C MET A 1 -25.27 -18.71 20.97
N ASP A 2 -25.78 -17.60 21.50
CA ASP A 2 -26.64 -16.69 20.73
C ASP A 2 -25.87 -16.17 19.51
N ASP A 3 -26.40 -16.37 18.30
CA ASP A 3 -25.81 -15.85 17.05
C ASP A 3 -25.65 -14.32 17.07
N ASN A 4 -26.35 -13.61 17.97
CA ASN A 4 -26.23 -12.16 18.18
C ASN A 4 -24.85 -11.71 18.69
N LEU A 5 -24.06 -12.57 19.36
CA LEU A 5 -22.75 -12.18 19.90
C LEU A 5 -21.60 -12.26 18.88
N LYS A 6 -21.81 -12.92 17.73
CA LYS A 6 -20.75 -13.05 16.70
C LYS A 6 -20.35 -11.71 16.10
N ASN A 7 -21.29 -10.78 15.95
CA ASN A 7 -21.04 -9.44 15.39
C ASN A 7 -20.89 -8.36 16.48
N PHE A 8 -20.65 -8.77 17.72
CA PHE A 8 -20.45 -7.87 18.85
C PHE A 8 -18.96 -7.73 19.17
N TYR A 9 -18.50 -6.49 19.27
CA TYR A 9 -17.12 -6.09 19.55
C TYR A 9 -17.04 -5.25 20.82
N ASP A 10 -15.88 -5.24 21.47
CA ASP A 10 -15.65 -4.26 22.54
C ASP A 10 -15.52 -2.87 21.95
N VAL A 11 -14.74 -2.78 20.87
CA VAL A 11 -14.48 -1.52 20.17
C VAL A 11 -14.48 -1.74 18.66
N VAL A 12 -15.17 -0.84 17.94
CA VAL A 12 -15.02 -0.71 16.49
C VAL A 12 -14.19 0.53 16.17
N VAL A 13 -13.10 0.34 15.42
CA VAL A 13 -12.23 1.40 14.94
C VAL A 13 -12.56 1.70 13.49
N ILE A 14 -12.94 2.93 13.18
CA ILE A 14 -13.31 3.38 11.83
C ILE A 14 -12.13 4.14 11.24
N GLY A 15 -11.43 3.51 10.28
CA GLY A 15 -10.23 4.03 9.64
C GLY A 15 -8.99 3.19 9.95
N GLY A 16 -8.35 2.70 8.89
CA GLY A 16 -7.17 1.84 8.90
C GLY A 16 -5.84 2.56 8.76
N GLY A 17 -5.78 3.86 9.09
CA GLY A 17 -4.53 4.65 9.12
C GLY A 17 -3.72 4.47 10.41
N PRO A 18 -2.58 5.17 10.58
CA PRO A 18 -1.69 5.00 11.74
C PRO A 18 -2.36 5.14 13.11
N ALA A 19 -3.32 6.07 13.27
CA ALA A 19 -4.07 6.23 14.51
C ALA A 19 -4.93 4.99 14.82
N GLY A 20 -5.72 4.53 13.83
CA GLY A 20 -6.60 3.37 13.99
C GLY A 20 -5.84 2.06 14.18
N LEU A 21 -4.76 1.84 13.41
CA LEU A 21 -3.91 0.66 13.55
C LEU A 21 -3.22 0.61 14.93
N THR A 22 -2.76 1.76 15.43
CA THR A 22 -2.18 1.84 16.77
C THR A 22 -3.22 1.56 17.84
N ALA A 23 -4.42 2.13 17.70
CA ALA A 23 -5.49 1.88 18.66
C ALA A 23 -5.88 0.39 18.71
N ALA A 24 -6.02 -0.24 17.54
CA ALA A 24 -6.31 -1.66 17.42
C ALA A 24 -5.24 -2.53 18.08
N LEU A 25 -3.95 -2.21 17.86
CA LEU A 25 -2.84 -2.89 18.52
C LEU A 25 -2.96 -2.84 20.05
N TYR A 26 -3.21 -1.66 20.62
CA TYR A 26 -3.27 -1.49 22.08
C TYR A 26 -4.47 -2.21 22.68
N LEU A 27 -5.66 -2.07 22.09
CA LEU A 27 -6.87 -2.73 22.55
C LEU A 27 -6.78 -4.27 22.43
N ALA A 28 -6.24 -4.79 21.32
CA ALA A 28 -6.03 -6.22 21.13
C ALA A 28 -5.01 -6.79 22.14
N ARG A 29 -3.93 -6.05 22.43
CA ARG A 29 -2.97 -6.41 23.49
C ARG A 29 -3.62 -6.47 24.88
N ALA A 30 -4.58 -5.60 25.13
CA ALA A 30 -5.40 -5.60 26.34
C ALA A 30 -6.49 -6.68 26.34
N ARG A 31 -6.50 -7.59 25.36
CA ARG A 31 -7.44 -8.72 25.22
C ARG A 31 -8.90 -8.29 25.06
N TYR A 32 -9.13 -7.16 24.40
CA TYR A 32 -10.45 -6.78 23.91
C TYR A 32 -10.64 -7.23 22.46
N ARG A 33 -11.87 -7.56 22.09
CA ARG A 33 -12.23 -7.90 20.72
C ARG A 33 -12.44 -6.62 19.93
N VAL A 34 -11.60 -6.40 18.93
CA VAL A 34 -11.56 -5.13 18.18
C VAL A 34 -11.68 -5.40 16.71
N LEU A 35 -12.49 -4.59 16.02
CA LEU A 35 -12.59 -4.60 14.57
C LEU A 35 -12.15 -3.26 13.99
N VAL A 36 -11.19 -3.29 13.07
CA VAL A 36 -10.83 -2.14 12.24
C VAL A 36 -11.61 -2.21 10.94
N VAL A 37 -12.41 -1.19 10.66
CA VAL A 37 -13.18 -1.05 9.42
C VAL A 37 -12.52 -0.01 8.53
N GLU A 38 -12.17 -0.39 7.30
CA GLU A 38 -11.55 0.47 6.30
C GLU A 38 -12.30 0.35 4.97
N LYS A 39 -12.53 1.46 4.28
CA LYS A 39 -13.36 1.50 3.07
C LYS A 39 -12.60 1.12 1.79
N ASP A 40 -11.32 1.50 1.70
CA ASP A 40 -10.54 1.39 0.45
C ASP A 40 -9.34 0.44 0.61
N HIS A 41 -8.31 0.88 1.33
CA HIS A 41 -7.11 0.11 1.62
C HIS A 41 -6.54 0.49 2.98
N PHE A 42 -5.95 -0.47 3.68
CA PHE A 42 -5.31 -0.22 4.96
C PHE A 42 -4.03 0.58 4.81
N GLY A 43 -3.79 1.48 5.75
CA GLY A 43 -2.62 2.37 5.83
C GLY A 43 -2.96 3.85 5.76
N GLY A 44 -4.13 4.21 5.23
CA GLY A 44 -4.57 5.61 5.17
C GLY A 44 -3.65 6.48 4.30
N GLN A 45 -3.53 7.76 4.64
CA GLN A 45 -2.87 8.74 3.75
C GLN A 45 -1.40 8.48 3.47
N ILE A 46 -0.66 8.00 4.46
CA ILE A 46 0.80 7.86 4.36
C ILE A 46 1.21 6.90 3.24
N THR A 47 0.33 6.01 2.78
CA THR A 47 0.63 5.08 1.68
C THR A 47 0.95 5.78 0.35
N ILE A 48 0.60 7.06 0.20
CA ILE A 48 0.97 7.87 -0.98
C ILE A 48 2.41 8.39 -0.91
N THR A 49 3.04 8.33 0.27
CA THR A 49 4.39 8.81 0.52
C THR A 49 5.40 7.71 0.20
N SER A 50 6.26 7.98 -0.78
CA SER A 50 7.29 7.06 -1.26
C SER A 50 8.40 6.84 -0.24
N GLU A 51 8.79 7.89 0.50
CA GLU A 51 9.85 7.83 1.51
C GLU A 51 9.47 8.58 2.80
N VAL A 52 9.62 7.90 3.93
CA VAL A 52 9.34 8.38 5.28
C VAL A 52 10.65 8.36 6.06
N VAL A 53 11.08 9.54 6.52
CA VAL A 53 12.36 9.76 7.21
C VAL A 53 12.20 10.36 8.61
N ASN A 54 10.97 10.66 9.01
CA ASN A 54 10.65 11.43 10.21
C ASN A 54 9.86 10.64 11.27
N TYR A 55 9.81 9.30 11.15
CA TYR A 55 9.19 8.43 12.14
C TYR A 55 10.23 7.81 13.09
N PRO A 56 10.32 8.24 14.36
CA PRO A 56 11.37 7.79 15.26
C PRO A 56 11.41 6.27 15.45
N GLY A 57 12.62 5.70 15.42
CA GLY A 57 12.83 4.25 15.46
C GLY A 57 12.82 3.57 14.08
N VAL A 58 12.49 4.30 13.01
CA VAL A 58 12.59 3.84 11.63
C VAL A 58 13.40 4.89 10.85
N GLU A 59 14.63 4.54 10.47
CA GLU A 59 15.54 5.48 9.82
C GLU A 59 15.02 5.93 8.45
N ARG A 60 14.64 4.97 7.59
CA ARG A 60 14.00 5.20 6.29
C ARG A 60 13.05 4.05 5.97
N THR A 61 11.89 4.36 5.40
CA THR A 61 10.92 3.37 4.92
C THR A 61 9.98 4.01 3.90
N SER A 62 9.07 3.25 3.29
CA SER A 62 7.94 3.81 2.55
C SER A 62 6.71 3.89 3.46
N GLY A 63 5.77 4.79 3.13
CA GLY A 63 4.55 4.89 3.92
C GLY A 63 3.75 3.59 3.95
N THR A 64 3.68 2.88 2.81
CA THR A 64 3.06 1.56 2.71
C THR A 64 3.73 0.53 3.61
N ALA A 65 5.07 0.41 3.56
CA ALA A 65 5.80 -0.55 4.38
C ALA A 65 5.65 -0.28 5.88
N LEU A 66 5.65 1.00 6.27
CA LEU A 66 5.43 1.40 7.65
C LEU A 66 4.05 0.95 8.16
N THR A 67 2.99 1.24 7.40
CA THR A 67 1.63 0.90 7.84
C THR A 67 1.30 -0.58 7.72
N ASP A 68 1.89 -1.29 6.75
CA ASP A 68 1.78 -2.75 6.69
C ASP A 68 2.39 -3.40 7.92
N THR A 69 3.50 -2.85 8.43
CA THR A 69 4.10 -3.28 9.69
C THR A 69 3.15 -3.03 10.86
N MET A 70 2.56 -1.83 10.96
CA MET A 70 1.59 -1.49 12.00
C MET A 70 0.35 -2.42 11.97
N ARG A 71 -0.16 -2.73 10.77
CA ARG A 71 -1.28 -3.65 10.59
C ARG A 71 -0.94 -5.06 11.05
N LYS A 72 0.21 -5.62 10.62
CA LYS A 72 0.68 -6.95 11.04
C LYS A 72 0.87 -7.03 12.56
N GLN A 73 1.35 -5.95 13.18
CA GLN A 73 1.43 -5.87 14.64
C GLN A 73 0.05 -6.00 15.28
N ALA A 74 -0.92 -5.18 14.89
CA ALA A 74 -2.28 -5.25 15.44
C ALA A 74 -2.93 -6.63 15.20
N GLN A 75 -2.79 -7.18 14.01
CA GLN A 75 -3.32 -8.50 13.65
C GLN A 75 -2.72 -9.63 14.49
N SER A 76 -1.41 -9.60 14.75
CA SER A 76 -0.75 -10.64 15.55
C SER A 76 -1.20 -10.70 17.00
N PHE A 77 -1.77 -9.60 17.53
CA PHE A 77 -2.41 -9.57 18.85
C PHE A 77 -3.91 -9.87 18.83
N GLY A 78 -4.50 -10.14 17.66
CA GLY A 78 -5.90 -10.54 17.51
C GLY A 78 -6.87 -9.44 17.09
N ALA A 79 -6.38 -8.28 16.62
CA ALA A 79 -7.26 -7.30 15.99
C ALA A 79 -7.84 -7.87 14.68
N GLU A 80 -9.15 -7.72 14.50
CA GLU A 80 -9.86 -8.11 13.28
C GLU A 80 -9.87 -6.94 12.29
N PHE A 81 -9.97 -7.24 10.99
CA PHE A 81 -9.97 -6.25 9.92
C PHE A 81 -11.10 -6.53 8.93
N LEU A 82 -11.89 -5.51 8.63
CA LEU A 82 -12.97 -5.56 7.67
C LEU A 82 -12.77 -4.48 6.61
N LEU A 83 -12.69 -4.90 5.35
CA LEU A 83 -12.81 -3.98 4.23
C LEU A 83 -14.31 -3.75 3.95
N ALA A 84 -14.81 -2.59 4.37
CA ALA A 84 -16.19 -2.13 4.20
C ALA A 84 -16.29 -0.62 4.44
N GLU A 85 -17.27 0.03 3.83
CA GLU A 85 -17.60 1.43 4.13
C GLU A 85 -18.55 1.47 5.33
N VAL A 86 -18.27 2.34 6.30
CA VAL A 86 -19.24 2.66 7.35
C VAL A 86 -20.18 3.72 6.78
N GLU A 87 -21.48 3.45 6.83
CA GLU A 87 -22.52 4.29 6.24
C GLU A 87 -23.30 5.08 7.31
N GLY A 88 -23.24 4.66 8.57
CA GLY A 88 -23.98 5.32 9.64
C GLY A 88 -23.66 4.79 11.04
N LEU A 89 -23.94 5.63 12.03
CA LEU A 89 -23.68 5.36 13.45
C LEU A 89 -24.94 5.60 14.28
N MET A 90 -25.25 4.65 15.17
CA MET A 90 -26.25 4.81 16.21
C MET A 90 -25.57 4.72 17.56
N LEU A 91 -25.43 5.86 18.24
CA LEU A 91 -24.59 5.99 19.44
C LEU A 91 -25.37 6.08 20.75
N ASN A 92 -26.69 5.88 20.71
CA ASN A 92 -27.57 5.99 21.87
C ASN A 92 -27.52 4.73 22.75
N GLY A 93 -27.43 4.93 24.07
CA GLY A 93 -27.44 3.84 25.04
C GLY A 93 -26.09 3.14 25.22
N ASP A 94 -26.09 1.98 25.88
CA ASP A 94 -24.88 1.25 26.29
C ASP A 94 -24.23 0.47 25.15
N VAL A 95 -25.02 0.06 24.16
CA VAL A 95 -24.58 -0.65 22.95
C VAL A 95 -24.74 0.27 21.75
N LYS A 96 -23.64 0.45 21.02
CA LYS A 96 -23.58 1.23 19.78
C LYS A 96 -23.77 0.30 18.59
N ALA A 97 -24.35 0.82 17.51
CA ALA A 97 -24.44 0.11 16.25
C ALA A 97 -23.72 0.87 15.15
N VAL A 98 -22.90 0.15 14.38
CA VAL A 98 -22.13 0.64 13.25
C VAL A 98 -22.66 -0.04 12.00
N LYS A 99 -23.33 0.72 11.13
CA LYS A 99 -23.86 0.21 9.88
C LYS A 99 -22.78 0.28 8.81
N THR A 100 -22.49 -0.85 8.17
CA THR A 100 -21.52 -0.95 7.08
C THR A 100 -22.16 -1.47 5.81
N SER A 101 -21.47 -1.29 4.67
CA SER A 101 -21.86 -1.88 3.39
C SER A 101 -21.88 -3.42 3.40
N ARG A 102 -21.35 -4.06 4.45
CA ARG A 102 -21.31 -5.53 4.63
C ARG A 102 -22.17 -6.04 5.78
N GLY A 103 -22.98 -5.18 6.39
CA GLY A 103 -23.88 -5.53 7.50
C GLY A 103 -23.73 -4.62 8.71
N GLU A 104 -24.52 -4.90 9.73
CA GLU A 104 -24.52 -4.15 10.99
C GLU A 104 -23.60 -4.83 12.03
N LEU A 105 -22.81 -4.00 12.71
CA LEU A 105 -21.92 -4.40 13.79
C LEU A 105 -22.39 -3.76 15.08
N GLN A 106 -22.23 -4.45 16.21
CA GLN A 106 -22.53 -3.92 17.53
C GLN A 106 -21.26 -3.76 18.35
N CYS A 107 -21.17 -2.72 19.17
CA CYS A 107 -20.02 -2.54 20.06
C CYS A 107 -20.32 -1.68 21.28
N PHE A 108 -19.39 -1.66 22.24
CA PHE A 108 -19.48 -0.68 23.34
C PHE A 108 -18.91 0.68 22.94
N GLY A 109 -17.72 0.70 22.35
CA GLY A 109 -17.02 1.92 21.98
C GLY A 109 -16.73 2.04 20.49
N VAL A 110 -16.71 3.27 20.00
CA VAL A 110 -16.30 3.60 18.63
C VAL A 110 -15.11 4.55 18.67
N LEU A 111 -14.07 4.24 17.88
CA LEU A 111 -12.99 5.18 17.58
C LEU A 111 -13.13 5.67 16.14
N LEU A 112 -13.30 6.98 15.96
CA LEU A 112 -13.22 7.63 14.66
C LEU A 112 -11.75 8.01 14.36
N ALA A 113 -11.15 7.29 13.43
CA ALA A 113 -9.78 7.49 12.95
C ALA A 113 -9.72 7.68 11.42
N THR A 114 -10.74 8.35 10.87
CA THR A 114 -10.96 8.55 9.42
C THR A 114 -9.99 9.54 8.78
N GLY A 115 -9.22 10.27 9.59
CA GLY A 115 -8.20 11.21 9.12
C GLY A 115 -8.76 12.46 8.45
N ALA A 116 -7.93 13.07 7.61
CA ALA A 116 -8.28 14.23 6.80
C ALA A 116 -7.64 14.07 5.42
N HIS A 117 -8.14 14.78 4.41
CA HIS A 117 -7.58 14.79 3.06
C HIS A 117 -7.14 16.19 2.64
N PRO A 118 -5.99 16.33 1.94
CA PRO A 118 -5.62 17.61 1.39
C PRO A 118 -6.65 18.03 0.34
N ARG A 119 -6.97 19.32 0.30
CA ARG A 119 -7.83 19.88 -0.75
C ARG A 119 -7.01 20.01 -2.02
N MET A 120 -7.47 19.35 -3.09
CA MET A 120 -6.91 19.53 -4.42
C MET A 120 -7.37 20.88 -5.00
N VAL A 121 -6.52 21.48 -5.83
CA VAL A 121 -6.81 22.76 -6.51
C VAL A 121 -7.49 22.53 -7.86
N GLY A 122 -7.25 21.39 -8.50
CA GLY A 122 -7.86 20.94 -9.74
C GLY A 122 -7.09 21.33 -11.02
N PHE A 123 -5.78 21.60 -10.94
CA PHE A 123 -4.98 21.90 -12.14
C PHE A 123 -4.57 20.62 -12.89
N LYS A 124 -4.32 20.73 -14.20
CA LYS A 124 -3.94 19.57 -15.02
C LYS A 124 -2.60 18.99 -14.54
N GLY A 125 -2.57 17.69 -14.30
CA GLY A 125 -1.40 16.97 -13.80
C GLY A 125 -1.28 16.88 -12.27
N GLU A 126 -2.16 17.52 -11.50
CA GLU A 126 -2.10 17.48 -10.02
C GLU A 126 -2.21 16.05 -9.45
N GLU A 127 -3.12 15.24 -10.00
CA GLU A 127 -3.33 13.86 -9.58
C GLU A 127 -2.21 12.94 -10.06
N GLU A 128 -1.78 13.11 -11.32
CA GLU A 128 -0.75 12.30 -11.98
C GLU A 128 0.62 12.40 -11.28
N PHE A 129 1.00 13.60 -10.84
CA PHE A 129 2.30 13.86 -10.20
C PHE A 129 2.23 13.84 -8.66
N ARG A 130 1.11 13.41 -8.08
CA ARG A 130 0.95 13.31 -6.61
C ARG A 130 1.97 12.33 -6.03
N GLY A 131 2.75 12.81 -5.06
CA GLY A 131 3.85 12.05 -4.42
C GLY A 131 5.11 11.94 -5.29
N HIS A 132 5.10 12.48 -6.51
CA HIS A 132 6.20 12.41 -7.49
C HIS A 132 6.46 13.79 -8.11
N GLY A 133 6.52 14.82 -7.26
CA GLY A 133 6.76 16.22 -7.64
C GLY A 133 5.67 17.17 -7.14
N VAL A 134 4.41 16.71 -7.09
CA VAL A 134 3.32 17.42 -6.40
C VAL A 134 3.17 16.88 -4.98
N ALA A 135 3.40 17.74 -4.00
CA ALA A 135 3.41 17.43 -2.58
C ALA A 135 2.37 18.24 -1.81
N TYR A 136 1.97 17.75 -0.65
CA TYR A 136 0.99 18.40 0.23
C TYR A 136 1.52 18.62 1.65
N CYS A 137 2.74 18.14 1.95
CA CYS A 137 3.37 18.25 3.26
C CYS A 137 4.82 18.74 3.14
N ALA A 138 5.08 20.01 3.46
CA ALA A 138 6.42 20.58 3.43
C ALA A 138 7.39 19.88 4.39
N THR A 139 6.95 19.57 5.62
CA THR A 139 7.79 18.87 6.60
C THR A 139 8.11 17.42 6.23
N CYS A 140 7.30 16.81 5.36
CA CYS A 140 7.49 15.43 4.93
C CYS A 140 8.41 15.39 3.70
N ASP A 141 8.10 16.23 2.71
CA ASP A 141 8.68 16.12 1.37
C ASP A 141 9.77 17.17 1.10
N GLY A 142 9.92 18.18 1.95
CA GLY A 142 10.80 19.34 1.71
C GLY A 142 12.27 18.99 1.48
N GLU A 143 12.77 17.96 2.17
CA GLU A 143 14.17 17.51 2.03
C GLU A 143 14.48 16.99 0.62
N PHE A 144 13.52 16.39 -0.08
CA PHE A 144 13.68 15.88 -1.46
C PHE A 144 13.87 17.00 -2.50
N PHE A 145 13.57 18.23 -2.12
CA PHE A 145 13.74 19.43 -2.95
C PHE A 145 14.93 20.28 -2.53
N THR A 146 15.88 19.70 -1.79
CA THR A 146 17.14 20.36 -1.43
C THR A 146 17.87 20.85 -2.68
N GLY A 147 18.13 22.16 -2.74
CA GLY A 147 18.81 22.81 -3.86
C GLY A 147 17.95 22.99 -5.14
N LYS A 148 16.65 22.67 -5.10
CA LYS A 148 15.73 22.76 -6.25
C LYS A 148 14.83 24.00 -6.18
N GLU A 149 14.20 24.35 -7.29
CA GLU A 149 13.07 25.29 -7.29
C GLU A 149 11.85 24.64 -6.63
N VAL A 150 11.10 25.45 -5.88
CA VAL A 150 9.84 25.02 -5.28
C VAL A 150 8.75 26.06 -5.56
N PHE A 151 7.59 25.59 -5.99
CA PHE A 151 6.39 26.40 -6.17
C PHE A 151 5.39 26.02 -5.09
N VAL A 152 4.79 27.01 -4.43
CA VAL A 152 3.78 26.80 -3.39
C VAL A 152 2.46 27.35 -3.89
N VAL A 153 1.41 26.53 -3.90
CA VAL A 153 0.06 26.92 -4.32
C VAL A 153 -0.79 27.14 -3.07
N GLY A 154 -1.10 28.39 -2.76
CA GLY A 154 -1.93 28.75 -1.61
C GLY A 154 -1.61 30.13 -1.02
N GLY A 155 -2.61 30.76 -0.41
CA GLY A 155 -2.47 32.07 0.26
C GLY A 155 -2.94 32.06 1.72
N GLY A 156 -3.03 30.89 2.34
CA GLY A 156 -3.45 30.72 3.73
C GLY A 156 -2.30 30.82 4.73
N PHE A 157 -2.61 30.60 6.01
CA PHE A 157 -1.61 30.55 7.08
C PHE A 157 -0.55 29.48 6.82
N VAL A 158 -0.98 28.26 6.46
CA VAL A 158 -0.10 27.14 6.14
C VAL A 158 0.84 27.49 4.99
N ALA A 159 0.32 28.10 3.92
CA ALA A 159 1.16 28.48 2.78
C ALA A 159 2.25 29.48 3.17
N ALA A 160 1.95 30.45 4.03
CA ALA A 160 2.93 31.42 4.49
C ALA A 160 4.03 30.77 5.37
N GLU A 161 3.65 30.00 6.40
CA GLU A 161 4.59 29.36 7.33
C GLU A 161 5.44 28.28 6.64
N GLU A 162 4.81 27.37 5.91
CA GLU A 162 5.49 26.24 5.28
C GLU A 162 6.41 26.70 4.14
N SER A 163 6.10 27.79 3.45
CA SER A 163 7.01 28.37 2.46
C SER A 163 8.32 28.83 3.09
N VAL A 164 8.26 29.45 4.27
CA VAL A 164 9.46 29.86 5.03
C VAL A 164 10.23 28.62 5.52
N PHE A 165 9.54 27.55 5.92
CA PHE A 165 10.21 26.29 6.25
C PHE A 165 10.94 25.69 5.04
N LEU A 166 10.30 25.68 3.87
CA LEU A 166 10.87 25.11 2.63
C LEU A 166 12.16 25.81 2.18
N THR A 167 12.39 27.08 2.53
CA THR A 167 13.63 27.81 2.16
C THR A 167 14.90 27.25 2.81
N LYS A 168 14.75 26.41 3.85
CA LYS A 168 15.84 25.65 4.46
C LYS A 168 16.43 24.60 3.52
N TYR A 169 15.62 24.09 2.60
CA TYR A 169 15.99 23.05 1.63
C TYR A 169 16.07 23.63 0.21
N ALA A 170 15.02 24.31 -0.24
CA ALA A 170 14.88 24.82 -1.59
C ALA A 170 15.93 25.89 -1.93
N ARG A 171 16.32 25.93 -3.21
CA ARG A 171 17.12 27.02 -3.77
C ARG A 171 16.34 28.32 -3.75
N HIS A 172 15.08 28.27 -4.17
CA HIS A 172 14.14 29.39 -4.16
C HIS A 172 12.71 28.88 -4.06
N VAL A 173 11.83 29.65 -3.42
CA VAL A 173 10.41 29.32 -3.24
C VAL A 173 9.55 30.40 -3.91
N THR A 174 8.65 30.00 -4.81
CA THR A 174 7.69 30.89 -5.47
C THR A 174 6.27 30.58 -4.98
N ILE A 175 5.66 31.51 -4.26
CA ILE A 175 4.29 31.38 -3.75
C ILE A 175 3.30 31.92 -4.78
N LEU A 176 2.37 31.07 -5.21
CA LEU A 176 1.30 31.36 -6.16
C LEU A 176 -0.01 31.49 -5.38
N ILE A 177 -0.50 32.72 -5.24
CA ILE A 177 -1.72 33.05 -4.49
C ILE A 177 -2.82 33.41 -5.48
N ARG A 178 -3.94 32.68 -5.43
CA ARG A 178 -5.10 32.95 -6.30
C ARG A 178 -5.75 34.31 -6.05
N GLU A 179 -5.78 34.73 -4.79
CA GLU A 179 -6.40 35.99 -4.35
C GLU A 179 -5.42 37.17 -4.47
N GLU A 180 -5.90 38.38 -4.16
CA GLU A 180 -5.09 39.61 -4.23
C GLU A 180 -3.96 39.66 -3.20
N ASP A 181 -4.09 38.93 -2.09
CA ASP A 181 -3.08 38.85 -1.02
C ASP A 181 -3.26 37.58 -0.16
N PHE A 182 -2.37 37.38 0.83
CA PHE A 182 -2.55 36.37 1.87
C PHE A 182 -3.83 36.61 2.68
N THR A 183 -4.47 35.51 3.06
CA THR A 183 -5.67 35.48 3.93
C THR A 183 -5.35 35.32 5.41
N CYS A 184 -4.08 35.11 5.76
CA CYS A 184 -3.62 34.94 7.14
C CYS A 184 -3.24 36.27 7.81
N ALA A 185 -2.92 36.21 9.11
CA ALA A 185 -2.47 37.37 9.87
C ALA A 185 -1.24 38.02 9.23
N LYS A 186 -1.21 39.36 9.21
CA LYS A 186 -0.11 40.13 8.58
C LYS A 186 1.27 39.73 9.09
N THR A 187 1.39 39.46 10.39
CA THR A 187 2.66 39.04 11.02
C THR A 187 3.19 37.73 10.44
N THR A 188 2.31 36.76 10.16
CA THR A 188 2.67 35.49 9.53
C THR A 188 3.09 35.71 8.09
N ALA A 189 2.28 36.44 7.31
CA ALA A 189 2.60 36.73 5.91
C ALA A 189 3.89 37.55 5.76
N GLN A 190 4.22 38.39 6.74
CA GLN A 190 5.42 39.24 6.71
C GLN A 190 6.71 38.40 6.69
N LEU A 191 6.75 37.27 7.40
CA LEU A 191 7.89 36.36 7.38
C LEU A 191 8.18 35.83 5.97
N ALA A 192 7.14 35.52 5.20
CA ALA A 192 7.28 35.10 3.81
C ALA A 192 7.67 36.28 2.89
N ARG A 193 7.13 37.48 3.12
CA ARG A 193 7.43 38.68 2.32
C ARG A 193 8.86 39.18 2.47
N ASP A 194 9.40 39.11 3.67
CA ASP A 194 10.74 39.63 3.98
C ASP A 194 11.85 38.62 3.69
N HIS A 195 11.50 37.39 3.30
CA HIS A 195 12.47 36.33 3.08
C HIS A 195 13.12 36.43 1.68
N GLU A 196 14.44 36.54 1.63
CA GLU A 196 15.21 36.76 0.38
C GLU A 196 15.04 35.66 -0.69
N LYS A 197 14.82 34.41 -0.27
CA LYS A 197 14.57 33.26 -1.15
C LYS A 197 13.10 33.06 -1.56
N ILE A 198 12.22 34.01 -1.26
CA ILE A 198 10.78 33.86 -1.54
C ILE A 198 10.32 34.92 -2.54
N THR A 199 9.69 34.48 -3.63
CA THR A 199 8.93 35.34 -4.54
C THR A 199 7.44 35.10 -4.35
N ILE A 200 6.64 36.16 -4.31
CA ILE A 200 5.19 36.06 -4.11
C ILE A 200 4.47 36.61 -5.33
N LEU A 201 3.67 35.76 -5.96
CA LEU A 201 2.86 36.08 -7.13
C LEU A 201 1.39 35.99 -6.74
N THR A 202 0.75 37.16 -6.58
CA THR A 202 -0.69 37.24 -6.28
C THR A 202 -1.53 37.16 -7.54
N ASN A 203 -2.84 36.97 -7.38
CA ASN A 203 -3.79 36.75 -8.48
C ASN A 203 -3.36 35.64 -9.44
N THR A 204 -2.56 34.67 -9.00
CA THR A 204 -1.89 33.69 -9.85
C THR A 204 -2.38 32.29 -9.51
N GLN A 205 -2.78 31.54 -10.55
CA GLN A 205 -3.22 30.16 -10.43
C GLN A 205 -2.40 29.25 -11.34
N VAL A 206 -2.15 28.02 -10.90
CA VAL A 206 -1.56 26.97 -11.72
C VAL A 206 -2.60 26.48 -12.73
N GLU A 207 -2.22 26.33 -13.98
CA GLU A 207 -3.06 25.75 -15.03
C GLU A 207 -2.65 24.29 -15.32
N GLU A 208 -1.34 24.00 -15.35
CA GLU A 208 -0.81 22.71 -15.73
C GLU A 208 0.56 22.44 -15.12
N VAL A 209 0.80 21.18 -14.78
CA VAL A 209 2.12 20.60 -14.55
C VAL A 209 2.30 19.38 -15.46
N ALA A 210 3.52 19.12 -15.93
CA ALA A 210 3.81 17.97 -16.76
C ALA A 210 5.28 17.52 -16.61
N GLY A 211 5.54 16.30 -17.09
CA GLY A 211 6.85 15.66 -17.09
C GLY A 211 6.75 14.19 -17.53
N ASP A 212 7.87 13.49 -17.51
CA ASP A 212 7.91 12.04 -17.75
C ASP A 212 7.92 11.31 -16.40
N SER A 213 9.09 10.99 -15.87
CA SER A 213 9.27 10.36 -14.55
C SER A 213 9.32 11.37 -13.38
N SER A 214 9.47 12.67 -13.69
CA SER A 214 9.53 13.75 -12.70
C SER A 214 9.02 15.05 -13.32
N LEU A 215 8.63 16.01 -12.50
CA LEU A 215 8.15 17.31 -12.96
C LEU A 215 9.24 18.08 -13.70
N THR A 216 8.96 18.47 -14.94
CA THR A 216 9.86 19.27 -15.78
C THR A 216 9.18 20.49 -16.40
N TYR A 217 7.86 20.60 -16.31
CA TYR A 217 7.07 21.72 -16.81
C TYR A 217 6.00 22.18 -15.81
N LEU A 218 5.89 23.49 -15.63
CA LEU A 218 4.82 24.15 -14.88
C LEU A 218 4.31 25.35 -15.69
N ARG A 219 3.00 25.52 -15.73
CA ARG A 219 2.33 26.68 -16.31
C ARG A 219 1.37 27.29 -15.32
N TYR A 220 1.50 28.60 -15.11
CA TYR A 220 0.59 29.38 -14.27
C TYR A 220 0.18 30.68 -14.95
N LYS A 221 -0.96 31.22 -14.53
CA LYS A 221 -1.58 32.40 -15.13
C LYS A 221 -1.96 33.40 -14.06
N ASN A 222 -1.62 34.66 -14.31
CA ASN A 222 -2.18 35.78 -13.56
C ASN A 222 -3.61 36.06 -14.06
N THR A 223 -4.59 35.88 -13.19
CA THR A 223 -6.03 35.99 -13.46
C THR A 223 -6.50 37.43 -13.68
N LYS A 224 -5.77 38.43 -13.18
CA LYS A 224 -6.08 39.85 -13.39
C LYS A 224 -5.53 40.38 -14.71
N THR A 225 -4.27 40.05 -15.03
CA THR A 225 -3.59 40.58 -16.23
C THR A 225 -3.75 39.66 -17.44
N GLY A 226 -4.10 38.40 -17.23
CA GLY A 226 -4.14 37.37 -18.26
C GLY A 226 -2.76 36.83 -18.66
N GLN A 227 -1.67 37.32 -18.05
CA GLN A 227 -0.31 36.88 -18.36
C GLN A 227 -0.12 35.42 -17.99
N VAL A 228 0.36 34.63 -18.95
CA VAL A 228 0.74 33.23 -18.77
C VAL A 228 2.25 33.14 -18.63
N THR A 229 2.72 32.33 -17.70
CA THR A 229 4.14 32.05 -17.50
C THR A 229 4.36 30.55 -17.49
N GLU A 230 5.40 30.13 -18.19
CA GLU A 230 5.86 28.75 -18.25
C GLU A 230 7.22 28.65 -17.59
N TYR A 231 7.39 27.63 -16.76
CA TYR A 231 8.64 27.25 -16.15
C TYR A 231 9.03 25.86 -16.65
N ARG A 232 10.30 25.72 -17.06
CA ARG A 232 10.90 24.44 -17.45
C ARG A 232 12.17 24.23 -16.63
N SER A 233 12.34 23.04 -16.07
CA SER A 233 13.58 22.69 -15.36
C SER A 233 14.75 22.55 -16.35
N ALA A 234 15.97 22.67 -15.83
CA ALA A 234 17.16 22.33 -16.60
C ALA A 234 17.19 20.83 -16.91
N GLU A 235 17.95 20.43 -17.93
CA GLU A 235 18.08 19.02 -18.33
C GLU A 235 18.59 18.17 -17.16
N GLY A 236 17.85 17.12 -16.80
CA GLY A 236 18.15 16.24 -15.67
C GLY A 236 17.75 16.80 -14.28
N GLU A 237 17.21 18.01 -14.19
CA GLU A 237 16.68 18.59 -12.95
C GLU A 237 15.15 18.47 -12.86
N THR A 238 14.63 18.55 -11.64
CA THR A 238 13.20 18.62 -11.33
C THR A 238 12.93 19.73 -10.31
N PHE A 239 11.66 20.01 -10.03
CA PHE A 239 11.21 21.00 -9.05
C PHE A 239 10.00 20.49 -8.28
N GLY A 240 9.69 21.14 -7.16
CA GLY A 240 8.54 20.77 -6.33
C GLY A 240 7.35 21.69 -6.52
N VAL A 241 6.14 21.14 -6.46
CA VAL A 241 4.89 21.91 -6.38
C VAL A 241 4.17 21.49 -5.09
N PHE A 242 4.12 22.38 -4.11
CA PHE A 242 3.49 22.15 -2.81
C PHE A 242 2.12 22.81 -2.77
N VAL A 243 1.07 22.00 -2.62
CA VAL A 243 -0.32 22.48 -2.62
C VAL A 243 -0.81 22.65 -1.19
N PHE A 244 -1.00 23.90 -0.78
CA PHE A 244 -1.48 24.29 0.55
C PHE A 244 -2.85 24.99 0.47
N ALA A 245 -3.81 24.34 -0.19
CA ALA A 245 -5.21 24.77 -0.25
C ALA A 245 -6.04 24.38 0.99
N GLY A 246 -5.38 23.84 2.02
CA GLY A 246 -5.99 23.38 3.27
C GLY A 246 -6.31 21.89 3.25
N TYR A 247 -6.81 21.40 4.38
CA TYR A 247 -7.24 20.01 4.57
C TYR A 247 -8.75 19.98 4.87
N ALA A 248 -9.39 18.87 4.52
CA ALA A 248 -10.77 18.56 4.85
C ALA A 248 -10.78 17.30 5.74
N PRO A 249 -11.17 17.40 7.03
CA PRO A 249 -11.32 16.22 7.87
C PRO A 249 -12.50 15.36 7.38
N ALA A 250 -12.36 14.03 7.44
CA ALA A 250 -13.39 13.10 7.02
C ALA A 250 -14.42 12.86 8.14
N THR A 251 -15.27 13.87 8.39
CA THR A 251 -16.23 13.91 9.51
C THR A 251 -17.70 13.77 9.09
N GLU A 252 -17.96 13.38 7.84
CA GLU A 252 -19.31 13.20 7.30
C GLU A 252 -20.17 12.28 8.19
N LEU A 253 -19.58 11.19 8.70
CA LEU A 253 -20.26 10.19 9.52
C LEU A 253 -20.79 10.69 10.86
N ILE A 254 -20.18 11.74 11.41
CA ILE A 254 -20.51 12.25 12.75
C ILE A 254 -21.10 13.66 12.71
N ARG A 255 -21.37 14.19 11.52
CA ARG A 255 -21.97 15.52 11.37
C ARG A 255 -23.36 15.53 12.01
N GLY A 256 -23.53 16.39 13.02
CA GLY A 256 -24.76 16.46 13.81
C GLY A 256 -24.89 15.38 14.88
N LEU A 257 -23.91 14.49 15.01
CA LEU A 257 -23.80 13.52 16.12
C LEU A 257 -22.84 13.99 17.20
N ALA A 258 -21.69 14.56 16.82
CA ALA A 258 -20.65 15.05 17.73
C ALA A 258 -20.23 16.49 17.39
N GLU A 259 -19.62 17.17 18.35
CA GLU A 259 -19.13 18.55 18.19
C GLU A 259 -17.94 18.63 17.22
N LEU A 260 -18.08 19.53 16.23
CA LEU A 260 -17.05 19.89 15.26
C LEU A 260 -16.71 21.37 15.42
N ASN A 261 -15.45 21.74 15.18
CA ASN A 261 -15.07 23.15 15.09
C ASN A 261 -15.56 23.78 13.76
N GLU A 262 -15.35 25.09 13.60
CA GLU A 262 -15.76 25.82 12.38
C GLU A 262 -15.12 25.29 11.09
N GLN A 263 -14.00 24.57 11.20
CA GLN A 263 -13.26 23.97 10.09
C GLN A 263 -13.68 22.51 9.82
N GLY A 264 -14.59 21.96 10.63
CA GLY A 264 -15.12 20.60 10.50
C GLY A 264 -14.32 19.50 11.21
N TYR A 265 -13.30 19.85 12.00
CA TYR A 265 -12.50 18.89 12.78
C TYR A 265 -13.21 18.51 14.08
N VAL A 266 -13.01 17.27 14.53
CA VAL A 266 -13.62 16.77 15.78
C VAL A 266 -13.01 17.44 16.99
N ILE A 267 -13.86 17.95 17.86
CA ILE A 267 -13.44 18.47 19.16
C ILE A 267 -13.31 17.30 20.11
N THR A 268 -12.12 17.12 20.67
CA THR A 268 -11.85 16.10 21.69
C THR A 268 -11.22 16.72 22.93
N ASP A 269 -11.42 16.06 24.08
CA ASP A 269 -10.67 16.38 25.29
C ASP A 269 -9.24 15.79 25.24
N ARG A 270 -8.47 16.00 26.32
CA ARG A 270 -7.10 15.46 26.42
C ARG A 270 -7.04 13.94 26.38
N SER A 271 -8.14 13.25 26.68
CA SER A 271 -8.29 11.80 26.67
C SER A 271 -8.86 11.27 25.35
N GLN A 272 -8.93 12.11 24.30
CA GLN A 272 -9.48 11.77 22.98
C GLN A 272 -10.99 11.47 22.98
N ARG A 273 -11.71 11.86 24.03
CA ARG A 273 -13.17 11.71 24.13
C ARG A 273 -13.86 12.84 23.37
N THR A 274 -14.94 12.51 22.67
CA THR A 274 -15.88 13.51 22.14
C THR A 274 -16.92 13.88 23.19
N ASP A 275 -17.85 14.77 22.84
CA ASP A 275 -19.04 15.07 23.64
C ASP A 275 -20.05 13.90 23.72
N VAL A 276 -19.89 12.88 22.86
CA VAL A 276 -20.75 11.70 22.82
C VAL A 276 -20.13 10.54 23.60
N GLU A 277 -20.86 10.04 24.60
CA GLU A 277 -20.41 8.91 25.42
C GLU A 277 -20.18 7.64 24.58
N GLY A 278 -18.97 7.09 24.69
CA GLY A 278 -18.52 5.91 23.93
C GLY A 278 -18.00 6.22 22.53
N LEU A 279 -17.97 7.48 22.10
CA LEU A 279 -17.31 7.91 20.87
C LEU A 279 -16.01 8.67 21.17
N TYR A 280 -14.95 8.18 20.57
CA TYR A 280 -13.61 8.76 20.64
C TYR A 280 -13.15 9.12 19.23
N ALA A 281 -12.19 10.04 19.11
CA ALA A 281 -11.59 10.37 17.82
C ALA A 281 -10.07 10.54 17.97
N ALA A 282 -9.31 10.10 16.98
CA ALA A 282 -7.84 10.20 16.99
C ALA A 282 -7.27 10.41 15.58
N GLY A 283 -6.07 10.97 15.50
CA GLY A 283 -5.42 11.26 14.24
C GLY A 283 -5.94 12.54 13.60
N ASP A 284 -5.70 12.70 12.31
CA ASP A 284 -5.87 14.01 11.64
C ASP A 284 -7.32 14.48 11.50
N VAL A 285 -8.29 13.66 11.92
CA VAL A 285 -9.70 14.05 12.02
C VAL A 285 -9.94 15.03 13.19
N CYS A 286 -9.06 15.06 14.19
CA CYS A 286 -9.17 15.89 15.39
C CYS A 286 -8.54 17.27 15.25
N VAL A 287 -8.97 18.22 16.08
CA VAL A 287 -8.33 19.54 16.22
C VAL A 287 -6.91 19.38 16.78
N LYS A 288 -5.90 19.73 15.98
CA LYS A 288 -4.50 19.69 16.43
C LYS A 288 -3.59 20.66 15.66
N PRO A 289 -2.48 21.08 16.29
CA PRO A 289 -1.49 21.94 15.65
C PRO A 289 -0.56 21.19 14.69
N LEU A 290 -0.23 19.92 14.98
CA LEU A 290 0.73 19.12 14.21
C LEU A 290 0.06 17.86 13.66
N ARG A 291 0.11 17.67 12.34
CA ARG A 291 -0.46 16.51 11.63
C ARG A 291 0.66 15.64 11.10
N GLN A 292 1.09 14.68 11.92
CA GLN A 292 2.17 13.75 11.61
C GLN A 292 1.81 12.33 12.03
N VAL A 293 2.49 11.36 11.45
CA VAL A 293 2.36 9.93 11.83
C VAL A 293 2.60 9.77 13.33
N VAL A 294 3.65 10.40 13.87
CA VAL A 294 4.01 10.32 15.30
C VAL A 294 2.91 10.86 16.22
N THR A 295 2.21 11.93 15.81
CA THR A 295 1.07 12.46 16.59
C THR A 295 -0.15 11.57 16.47
N ALA A 296 -0.40 11.02 15.28
CA ALA A 296 -1.53 10.12 15.04
C ALA A 296 -1.41 8.81 15.83
N VAL A 297 -0.21 8.19 15.87
CA VAL A 297 0.01 6.99 16.68
C VAL A 297 -0.12 7.28 18.18
N GLY A 298 0.39 8.43 18.65
CA GLY A 298 0.28 8.84 20.05
C GLY A 298 -1.17 9.01 20.50
N GLU A 299 -1.98 9.70 19.70
CA GLU A 299 -3.41 9.86 19.97
C GLU A 299 -4.18 8.54 19.85
N GLY A 300 -3.83 7.69 18.88
CA GLY A 300 -4.43 6.36 18.75
C GLY A 300 -4.20 5.48 19.97
N ALA A 301 -2.97 5.47 20.52
CA ALA A 301 -2.65 4.76 21.75
C ALA A 301 -3.41 5.32 22.98
N LEU A 302 -3.55 6.65 23.05
CA LEU A 302 -4.28 7.31 24.12
C LEU A 302 -5.78 7.00 24.07
N ALA A 303 -6.40 7.10 22.88
CA ALA A 303 -7.80 6.76 22.67
C ALA A 303 -8.07 5.28 23.00
N ALA A 304 -7.18 4.37 22.58
CA ALA A 304 -7.27 2.95 22.92
C ALA A 304 -7.24 2.69 24.43
N THR A 305 -6.33 3.35 25.17
CA THR A 305 -6.21 3.19 26.63
C THR A 305 -7.47 3.66 27.36
N GLU A 306 -8.14 4.69 26.84
CA GLU A 306 -9.38 5.19 27.41
C GLU A 306 -10.59 4.35 27.01
N LEU A 307 -10.63 3.87 25.77
CA LEU A 307 -11.61 2.92 25.28
C LEU A 307 -11.54 1.57 26.01
N GLU A 308 -10.34 1.13 26.41
CA GLU A 308 -10.14 -0.06 27.25
C GLU A 308 -10.93 0.05 28.56
N LYS A 309 -10.76 1.17 29.28
CA LYS A 309 -11.46 1.44 30.54
C LYS A 309 -12.96 1.55 30.33
N TYR A 310 -13.37 2.20 29.24
CA TYR A 310 -14.78 2.36 28.90
C TYR A 310 -15.43 1.00 28.58
N ALA A 311 -14.79 0.17 27.75
CA ALA A 311 -15.24 -1.17 27.43
C ALA A 311 -15.33 -2.06 28.67
N ALA A 312 -14.32 -2.03 29.56
CA ALA A 312 -14.37 -2.74 30.85
C ALA A 312 -15.60 -2.36 31.69
N ALA A 313 -15.89 -1.06 31.79
CA ALA A 313 -17.06 -0.56 32.51
C ALA A 313 -18.37 -1.03 31.86
N MET A 314 -18.44 -1.05 30.53
CA MET A 314 -19.62 -1.52 29.79
C MET A 314 -19.83 -3.04 29.90
N GLN A 315 -18.76 -3.83 29.88
CA GLN A 315 -18.83 -5.27 30.17
C GLN A 315 -19.39 -5.51 31.58
N CYS A 316 -18.91 -4.77 32.59
CA CYS A 316 -19.43 -4.87 33.96
C CYS A 316 -20.90 -4.45 34.06
N LYS A 317 -21.30 -3.39 33.34
CA LYS A 317 -22.65 -2.83 33.36
C LYS A 317 -23.67 -3.73 32.66
N THR A 318 -23.31 -4.27 31.50
CA THR A 318 -24.23 -5.02 30.62
C THR A 318 -24.17 -6.52 30.83
N GLY A 319 -23.09 -7.04 31.41
CA GLY A 319 -22.82 -8.48 31.49
C GLY A 319 -22.47 -9.14 30.16
N ILE A 320 -22.30 -8.35 29.08
CA ILE A 320 -21.89 -8.83 27.76
C ILE A 320 -20.37 -8.84 27.70
N TYR A 321 -19.79 -9.99 27.33
CA TYR A 321 -18.35 -10.18 27.15
C TYR A 321 -18.10 -10.69 25.74
N PRO A 322 -17.67 -9.82 24.81
CA PRO A 322 -17.33 -10.22 23.45
C PRO A 322 -16.27 -11.32 23.47
N VAL A 323 -16.58 -12.46 22.88
CA VAL A 323 -15.64 -13.58 22.83
C VAL A 323 -14.66 -13.30 21.71
N ILE A 324 -13.41 -13.07 22.05
CA ILE A 324 -12.32 -13.20 21.08
C ILE A 324 -12.32 -14.67 20.68
N GLU A 325 -12.83 -14.98 19.49
CA GLU A 325 -12.59 -16.28 18.90
C GLU A 325 -11.08 -16.42 18.89
N LYS A 326 -10.55 -17.41 19.62
CA LYS A 326 -9.15 -17.77 19.46
C LYS A 326 -8.99 -17.98 17.96
N ALA A 327 -8.19 -17.13 17.30
CA ALA A 327 -7.47 -17.59 16.12
C ALA A 327 -7.01 -19.00 16.47
N ILE A 328 -7.30 -19.99 15.63
CA ILE A 328 -7.03 -21.41 15.89
C ILE A 328 -5.52 -21.54 16.18
N THR A 329 -5.15 -21.28 17.41
CA THR A 329 -3.87 -21.56 18.01
C THR A 329 -4.08 -22.99 18.45
N GLY A 330 -3.64 -23.92 17.61
CA GLY A 330 -3.14 -25.18 18.11
C GLY A 330 -2.30 -24.86 19.34
N SER A 331 -2.73 -25.43 20.45
CA SER A 331 -2.14 -25.36 21.79
C SER A 331 -0.65 -24.99 21.81
N SER A 332 -0.37 -23.81 22.33
CA SER A 332 0.90 -23.48 22.95
C SER A 332 0.99 -24.21 24.30
N GLU A 333 1.43 -25.47 24.26
CA GLU A 333 2.15 -26.08 25.37
C GLU A 333 3.60 -26.22 24.94
N GLU A 334 4.48 -25.91 25.88
CA GLU A 334 5.93 -25.90 25.78
C GLU A 334 6.47 -27.10 24.99
N LYS A 335 6.95 -26.84 23.78
CA LYS A 335 8.05 -27.59 23.19
C LYS A 335 9.15 -26.61 22.84
N GLU A 336 10.21 -26.75 23.63
CA GLU A 336 11.58 -26.43 23.30
C GLU A 336 11.84 -26.38 21.79
N GLN A 337 12.48 -25.28 21.37
CA GLN A 337 13.42 -25.21 20.25
C GLN A 337 13.55 -26.51 19.42
N SER A 338 12.68 -26.70 18.43
CA SER A 338 13.00 -27.38 17.16
C SER A 338 11.85 -27.24 16.14
N ALA A 339 12.22 -26.85 14.91
CA ALA A 339 11.45 -26.74 13.68
C ALA A 339 10.48 -25.54 13.51
N GLY A 340 11.04 -24.40 13.07
CA GLY A 340 10.27 -23.36 12.38
C GLY A 340 9.92 -23.82 10.96
N GLY A 341 8.64 -23.78 10.61
CA GLY A 341 8.18 -24.05 9.24
C GLY A 341 8.29 -22.79 8.37
N LEU A 342 8.66 -22.97 7.11
CA LEU A 342 8.87 -21.91 6.13
C LEU A 342 7.56 -21.20 5.69
N PHE A 343 6.41 -21.88 5.79
CA PHE A 343 5.11 -21.36 5.37
C PHE A 343 4.24 -20.94 6.55
N THR A 344 3.64 -19.75 6.46
CA THR A 344 2.66 -19.25 7.44
C THR A 344 1.30 -19.92 7.28
N ALA A 345 0.42 -19.80 8.29
CA ALA A 345 -0.93 -20.36 8.22
C ALA A 345 -1.75 -19.85 7.02
N ASP A 346 -1.62 -18.56 6.68
CA ASP A 346 -2.30 -17.96 5.52
C ASP A 346 -1.74 -18.52 4.19
N MET A 347 -0.42 -18.71 4.10
CA MET A 347 0.22 -19.34 2.95
C MET A 347 -0.24 -20.79 2.78
N LEU A 348 -0.35 -21.55 3.87
CA LEU A 348 -0.87 -22.91 3.85
C LEU A 348 -2.34 -22.96 3.39
N ALA A 349 -3.18 -22.01 3.82
CA ALA A 349 -4.57 -21.91 3.36
C ALA A 349 -4.66 -21.62 1.85
N GLN A 350 -3.83 -20.71 1.33
CA GLN A 350 -3.74 -20.42 -0.10
C GLN A 350 -3.27 -21.64 -0.90
N LEU A 351 -2.23 -22.33 -0.42
CA LEU A 351 -1.70 -23.55 -1.04
C LEU A 351 -2.74 -24.67 -1.09
N ASN A 352 -3.45 -24.92 0.02
CA ASN A 352 -4.50 -25.93 0.08
C ASN A 352 -5.61 -25.66 -0.94
N THR A 353 -6.03 -24.40 -1.08
CA THR A 353 -7.03 -24.00 -2.08
C THR A 353 -6.58 -24.31 -3.51
N VAL A 354 -5.30 -24.12 -3.81
CA VAL A 354 -4.73 -24.48 -5.13
C VAL A 354 -4.61 -25.98 -5.28
N PHE A 355 -4.09 -26.69 -4.28
CA PHE A 355 -3.91 -28.14 -4.33
C PHE A 355 -5.25 -28.87 -4.52
N GLU A 356 -6.33 -28.40 -3.93
CA GLU A 356 -7.68 -28.95 -4.17
C GLU A 356 -8.10 -28.83 -5.63
N LYS A 357 -7.78 -27.71 -6.28
CA LYS A 357 -8.18 -27.41 -7.67
C LYS A 357 -7.24 -27.94 -8.74
N MET A 358 -6.06 -28.44 -8.38
CA MET A 358 -5.14 -29.09 -9.32
C MET A 358 -5.73 -30.44 -9.79
N GLU A 359 -5.88 -30.63 -11.09
CA GLU A 359 -6.44 -31.85 -11.69
C GLU A 359 -5.35 -32.85 -12.09
N SER A 360 -4.12 -32.37 -12.29
CA SER A 360 -2.93 -33.16 -12.65
C SER A 360 -1.77 -32.88 -11.70
N LYS A 361 -0.75 -33.74 -11.73
CA LYS A 361 0.46 -33.57 -10.91
C LYS A 361 1.52 -32.77 -11.66
N LEU A 362 2.34 -32.05 -10.91
CA LEU A 362 3.50 -31.34 -11.43
C LEU A 362 4.79 -31.84 -10.80
N ARG A 363 5.86 -31.71 -11.57
CA ARG A 363 7.23 -31.95 -11.14
C ARG A 363 7.99 -30.64 -11.10
N LEU A 364 8.53 -30.29 -9.94
CA LEU A 364 9.38 -29.13 -9.72
C LEU A 364 10.84 -29.56 -9.93
N ARG A 365 11.40 -29.23 -11.08
CA ARG A 365 12.78 -29.57 -11.44
C ARG A 365 13.70 -28.43 -11.03
N LEU A 366 14.64 -28.72 -10.13
CA LEU A 366 15.60 -27.77 -9.59
C LEU A 366 16.92 -27.81 -10.35
N PHE A 367 17.39 -26.66 -10.78
CA PHE A 367 18.74 -26.44 -11.29
C PHE A 367 19.47 -25.57 -10.27
N LEU A 368 20.46 -26.15 -9.61
CA LEU A 368 21.11 -25.58 -8.44
C LEU A 368 22.62 -25.42 -8.68
N ASP A 369 23.22 -24.48 -7.96
CA ASP A 369 24.65 -24.25 -7.86
C ASP A 369 25.13 -24.30 -6.39
N ASP A 370 26.39 -23.96 -6.13
CA ASP A 370 26.97 -24.02 -4.78
C ASP A 370 26.61 -22.80 -3.87
N THR A 371 25.65 -21.96 -4.27
CA THR A 371 25.30 -20.74 -3.53
C THR A 371 24.39 -20.99 -2.32
N GLY A 372 24.27 -20.00 -1.44
CA GLY A 372 23.30 -20.03 -0.34
C GLY A 372 21.85 -20.08 -0.82
N ILE A 373 21.53 -19.36 -1.90
CA ILE A 373 20.18 -19.25 -2.47
C ILE A 373 19.75 -20.59 -3.08
N SER A 374 20.67 -21.34 -3.69
CA SER A 374 20.39 -22.70 -4.18
C SER A 374 19.95 -23.64 -3.06
N ARG A 375 20.60 -23.56 -1.90
CA ARG A 375 20.20 -24.36 -0.72
C ARG A 375 18.83 -23.93 -0.19
N GLU A 376 18.58 -22.62 -0.15
CA GLU A 376 17.28 -22.07 0.26
C GLU A 376 16.16 -22.49 -0.69
N LEU A 377 16.37 -22.41 -2.01
CA LEU A 377 15.41 -22.86 -3.01
C LEU A 377 15.13 -24.35 -2.88
N CYS A 378 16.17 -25.17 -2.68
CA CYS A 378 16.02 -26.61 -2.48
C CYS A 378 15.13 -26.91 -1.27
N GLN A 379 15.46 -26.35 -0.11
CA GLN A 379 14.68 -26.50 1.10
C GLN A 379 13.23 -26.02 0.90
N TYR A 380 13.05 -24.88 0.24
CA TYR A 380 11.74 -24.31 -0.03
C TYR A 380 10.87 -25.25 -0.87
N MET A 381 11.42 -25.83 -1.92
CA MET A 381 10.70 -26.72 -2.84
C MET A 381 10.43 -28.10 -2.21
N GLU A 382 11.35 -28.61 -1.41
CA GLU A 382 11.15 -29.83 -0.63
C GLU A 382 10.02 -29.65 0.40
N GLU A 383 10.03 -28.57 1.17
CA GLU A 383 8.95 -28.26 2.12
C GLU A 383 7.61 -28.05 1.41
N LEU A 384 7.59 -27.36 0.27
CA LEU A 384 6.38 -27.17 -0.54
C LEU A 384 5.80 -28.49 -1.05
N CYS A 385 6.65 -29.39 -1.56
CA CYS A 385 6.22 -30.72 -2.04
C CYS A 385 5.77 -31.63 -0.90
N ALA A 386 6.32 -31.48 0.31
CA ALA A 386 5.88 -32.24 1.48
C ALA A 386 4.42 -31.93 1.88
N LEU A 387 3.86 -30.79 1.45
CA LEU A 387 2.48 -30.40 1.75
C LEU A 387 1.42 -31.12 0.90
N THR A 388 1.80 -31.75 -0.22
CA THR A 388 0.83 -32.37 -1.14
C THR A 388 1.42 -33.52 -1.95
N ASN A 389 0.62 -34.54 -2.24
CA ASN A 389 1.02 -35.63 -3.15
C ASN A 389 0.90 -35.25 -4.64
N LYS A 390 0.45 -34.02 -4.97
CA LYS A 390 0.31 -33.52 -6.34
C LYS A 390 1.56 -32.81 -6.87
N LEU A 391 2.55 -32.59 -6.01
CA LEU A 391 3.85 -32.03 -6.36
C LEU A 391 4.94 -33.05 -6.05
N SER A 392 5.96 -33.09 -6.88
CA SER A 392 7.19 -33.82 -6.63
C SER A 392 8.38 -32.94 -7.00
N VAL A 393 9.45 -33.00 -6.21
CA VAL A 393 10.69 -32.27 -6.48
C VAL A 393 11.75 -33.22 -7.05
N GLU A 394 12.51 -32.77 -8.03
CA GLU A 394 13.71 -33.46 -8.51
C GLU A 394 14.83 -32.46 -8.74
N GLN A 395 16.08 -32.89 -8.51
CA GLN A 395 17.25 -32.10 -8.89
C GLN A 395 17.74 -32.56 -10.27
N ALA A 396 17.98 -31.61 -11.18
CA ALA A 396 18.54 -31.91 -12.49
C ALA A 396 20.02 -32.29 -12.39
N GLU A 397 20.43 -33.32 -13.13
CA GLU A 397 21.83 -33.78 -13.14
C GLU A 397 22.78 -32.80 -13.84
N ASN A 398 22.29 -32.08 -14.86
CA ASN A 398 23.06 -31.09 -15.61
C ASN A 398 22.15 -29.91 -16.00
N ALA A 399 22.65 -28.69 -15.81
CA ALA A 399 22.06 -27.47 -16.36
C ALA A 399 22.69 -27.16 -17.72
N GLU A 400 21.94 -26.54 -18.64
CA GLU A 400 22.57 -25.98 -19.84
C GLU A 400 23.55 -24.86 -19.45
N PRO A 401 24.73 -24.75 -20.10
CA PRO A 401 25.74 -23.75 -19.73
C PRO A 401 25.28 -22.29 -19.75
N SER A 402 24.17 -21.99 -20.42
CA SER A 402 23.60 -20.64 -20.54
C SER A 402 22.44 -20.37 -19.58
N MET A 403 22.02 -21.36 -18.80
CA MET A 403 20.91 -21.24 -17.86
C MET A 403 21.35 -20.48 -16.60
N ALA A 404 20.55 -19.50 -16.19
CA ALA A 404 20.76 -18.80 -14.93
C ALA A 404 20.34 -19.68 -13.75
N LEU A 405 21.24 -19.88 -12.78
CA LEU A 405 21.02 -20.67 -11.57
C LEU A 405 20.99 -19.76 -10.34
N PRO A 406 20.29 -20.10 -9.24
CA PRO A 406 19.35 -21.21 -9.10
C PRO A 406 18.02 -21.02 -9.82
N CYS A 407 17.42 -22.10 -10.31
CA CYS A 407 16.14 -22.09 -11.01
C CYS A 407 15.25 -23.27 -10.58
N VAL A 408 13.95 -23.02 -10.45
CA VAL A 408 12.92 -24.06 -10.42
C VAL A 408 12.09 -23.99 -11.70
N GLN A 409 12.05 -25.10 -12.45
CA GLN A 409 11.16 -25.26 -13.59
C GLN A 409 9.93 -26.08 -13.19
N VAL A 410 8.76 -25.64 -13.67
CA VAL A 410 7.51 -26.37 -13.49
C VAL A 410 7.32 -27.28 -14.69
N CYS A 411 7.37 -28.59 -14.45
CA CYS A 411 7.16 -29.62 -15.47
C CYS A 411 5.86 -30.38 -15.21
N ARG A 412 5.29 -30.95 -16.26
CA ARG A 412 4.19 -31.92 -16.15
C ARG A 412 4.73 -33.25 -15.62
N GLU A 413 3.84 -34.14 -15.18
CA GLU A 413 4.23 -35.45 -14.61
C GLU A 413 5.08 -36.30 -15.57
N ASP A 414 4.84 -36.18 -16.88
CA ASP A 414 5.59 -36.84 -17.96
C ASP A 414 6.98 -36.23 -18.23
N GLY A 415 7.35 -35.15 -17.54
CA GLY A 415 8.62 -34.46 -17.66
C GLY A 415 8.65 -33.36 -18.72
N SER A 416 7.57 -33.14 -19.48
CA SER A 416 7.46 -32.03 -20.43
C SER A 416 7.41 -30.67 -19.72
N CYS A 417 8.04 -29.66 -20.32
CA CYS A 417 8.08 -28.32 -19.76
C CYS A 417 6.73 -27.62 -19.93
N THR A 418 6.27 -26.94 -18.88
CA THR A 418 5.06 -26.09 -18.95
C THR A 418 5.35 -24.70 -19.52
N GLY A 419 6.63 -24.37 -19.71
CA GLY A 419 7.11 -23.04 -20.08
C GLY A 419 7.32 -22.11 -18.88
N LEU A 420 7.01 -22.54 -17.65
CA LEU A 420 7.13 -21.74 -16.44
C LEU A 420 8.44 -22.04 -15.71
N ALA A 421 9.20 -20.99 -15.39
CA ALA A 421 10.40 -21.08 -14.56
C ALA A 421 10.53 -19.89 -13.61
N PHE A 422 11.15 -20.12 -12.46
CA PHE A 422 11.49 -19.08 -11.49
C PHE A 422 12.97 -19.18 -11.10
N HIS A 423 13.71 -18.10 -11.31
CA HIS A 423 15.12 -17.95 -11.00
C HIS A 423 15.25 -17.18 -9.68
N GLY A 424 15.65 -17.88 -8.61
CA GLY A 424 15.59 -17.43 -7.21
C GLY A 424 14.57 -18.22 -6.37
N VAL A 425 14.23 -17.73 -5.17
CA VAL A 425 13.24 -18.34 -4.27
C VAL A 425 11.89 -17.61 -4.42
N PRO A 426 10.79 -18.30 -4.81
CA PRO A 426 9.49 -17.67 -5.04
C PRO A 426 8.77 -17.32 -3.73
N GLY A 427 9.29 -16.29 -3.04
CA GLY A 427 8.75 -15.73 -1.81
C GLY A 427 8.18 -14.31 -1.98
N GLY A 428 8.01 -13.59 -0.88
CA GLY A 428 7.51 -12.21 -0.89
C GLY A 428 6.18 -12.06 -1.62
N HIS A 429 6.06 -11.02 -2.47
CA HIS A 429 4.85 -10.80 -3.28
C HIS A 429 4.71 -11.82 -4.43
N GLU A 430 5.79 -12.49 -4.84
CA GLU A 430 5.77 -13.49 -5.90
C GLU A 430 5.38 -14.90 -5.41
N PHE A 431 5.18 -15.07 -4.10
CA PHE A 431 4.59 -16.31 -3.57
C PHE A 431 3.23 -16.61 -4.22
N THR A 432 2.37 -15.60 -4.28
CA THR A 432 1.00 -15.77 -4.80
C THR A 432 1.02 -16.05 -6.31
N SER A 433 1.86 -15.34 -7.07
CA SER A 433 1.97 -15.53 -8.53
C SER A 433 2.53 -16.90 -8.86
N PHE A 434 3.58 -17.37 -8.16
CA PHE A 434 4.13 -18.71 -8.34
C PHE A 434 3.09 -19.81 -8.07
N VAL A 435 2.34 -19.68 -6.98
CA VAL A 435 1.27 -20.62 -6.62
C VAL A 435 0.14 -20.62 -7.67
N LEU A 436 -0.22 -19.46 -8.22
CA LEU A 436 -1.16 -19.36 -9.35
C LEU A 436 -0.59 -19.97 -10.64
N GLY A 437 0.72 -19.88 -10.86
CA GLY A 437 1.41 -20.57 -11.96
C GLY A 437 1.24 -22.08 -11.89
N LEU A 438 1.40 -22.68 -10.70
CA LEU A 438 1.13 -24.11 -10.47
C LEU A 438 -0.33 -24.45 -10.77
N TYR A 439 -1.27 -23.63 -10.30
CA TYR A 439 -2.70 -23.81 -10.59
C TYR A 439 -2.99 -23.76 -12.09
N ASN A 440 -2.41 -22.81 -12.82
CA ASN A 440 -2.59 -22.65 -14.27
C ASN A 440 -1.97 -23.80 -15.06
N ALA A 441 -0.87 -24.39 -14.58
CA ALA A 441 -0.22 -25.51 -15.24
C ALA A 441 -0.91 -26.86 -14.98
N ALA A 442 -1.61 -27.02 -13.84
CA ALA A 442 -2.12 -28.31 -13.40
C ALA A 442 -3.65 -28.43 -13.25
N GLY A 443 -4.38 -27.32 -13.21
CA GLY A 443 -5.84 -27.29 -13.13
C GLY A 443 -6.47 -26.71 -14.39
N PRO A 444 -7.77 -26.38 -14.35
CA PRO A 444 -8.43 -25.64 -15.44
C PRO A 444 -7.88 -24.20 -15.58
N GLY A 445 -7.03 -23.79 -14.64
CA GLY A 445 -6.46 -22.46 -14.53
C GLY A 445 -7.52 -21.39 -14.25
N GLN A 446 -7.10 -20.14 -14.35
CA GLN A 446 -8.03 -19.01 -14.32
C GLN A 446 -8.85 -18.96 -15.62
N ALA A 447 -10.15 -18.66 -15.52
CA ALA A 447 -11.03 -18.56 -16.68
C ALA A 447 -10.58 -17.42 -17.60
N LEU A 448 -10.52 -17.70 -18.91
CA LEU A 448 -10.25 -16.73 -19.96
C LEU A 448 -11.49 -16.61 -20.85
N ASP A 449 -11.77 -15.39 -21.33
CA ASP A 449 -12.74 -15.22 -22.41
C ASP A 449 -12.24 -15.84 -23.73
N GLU A 450 -13.19 -16.22 -24.59
CA GLU A 450 -12.89 -16.93 -25.85
C GLU A 450 -11.96 -16.15 -26.77
N ASP A 451 -12.08 -14.82 -26.83
CA ASP A 451 -11.22 -13.97 -27.65
C ASP A 451 -9.76 -14.00 -27.17
N THR A 452 -9.57 -13.92 -25.85
CA THR A 452 -8.24 -14.01 -25.22
C THR A 452 -7.63 -15.39 -25.44
N LYS A 453 -8.43 -16.45 -25.30
CA LYS A 453 -7.98 -17.83 -25.54
C LYS A 453 -7.57 -18.04 -27.00
N ALA A 454 -8.37 -17.58 -27.95
CA ALA A 454 -8.04 -17.62 -29.37
C ALA A 454 -6.76 -16.83 -29.68
N GLY A 455 -6.59 -15.67 -29.06
CA GLY A 455 -5.38 -14.85 -29.18
C GLY A 455 -4.12 -15.57 -28.69
N ILE A 456 -4.19 -16.28 -27.56
CA ILE A 456 -3.07 -17.09 -27.06
C ILE A 456 -2.75 -18.23 -28.03
N GLN A 457 -3.77 -18.96 -28.51
CA GLN A 457 -3.56 -20.09 -29.43
C GLN A 457 -3.04 -19.66 -30.81
N ALA A 458 -3.28 -18.42 -31.22
CA ALA A 458 -2.78 -17.88 -32.48
C ALA A 458 -1.25 -17.63 -32.48
N ILE A 459 -0.59 -17.66 -31.32
CA ILE A 459 0.87 -17.47 -31.22
C ILE A 459 1.57 -18.74 -31.75
N GLY A 460 1.92 -18.71 -33.04
CA GLY A 460 2.62 -19.81 -33.72
C GLY A 460 4.15 -19.72 -33.67
N ARG A 461 4.71 -18.57 -33.27
CA ARG A 461 6.16 -18.35 -33.13
C ARG A 461 6.64 -18.64 -31.71
N ARG A 462 7.91 -18.99 -31.58
CA ARG A 462 8.56 -19.10 -30.26
C ARG A 462 8.66 -17.71 -29.63
N VAL A 463 8.19 -17.59 -28.39
CA VAL A 463 8.24 -16.37 -27.59
C VAL A 463 8.87 -16.70 -26.26
N ASP A 464 9.94 -15.99 -25.93
CA ASP A 464 10.57 -16.05 -24.62
C ASP A 464 10.28 -14.77 -23.84
N MET A 465 9.53 -14.89 -22.74
CA MET A 465 9.23 -13.78 -21.84
C MET A 465 10.07 -13.90 -20.58
N LYS A 466 11.01 -12.99 -20.39
CA LYS A 466 11.72 -12.81 -19.11
C LYS A 466 11.03 -11.71 -18.32
N VAL A 467 10.60 -12.01 -17.11
CA VAL A 467 9.99 -11.06 -16.20
C VAL A 467 10.93 -10.81 -15.04
N LEU A 468 11.50 -9.61 -15.02
CA LEU A 468 12.45 -9.18 -13.99
C LEU A 468 11.66 -8.51 -12.86
N VAL A 469 11.82 -9.04 -11.65
CA VAL A 469 11.03 -8.67 -10.47
C VAL A 469 11.92 -8.35 -9.27
N SER A 470 11.31 -7.81 -8.23
CA SER A 470 11.83 -7.80 -6.86
C SER A 470 10.78 -8.42 -5.97
N LEU A 471 11.15 -9.25 -5.00
CA LEU A 471 10.18 -9.88 -4.08
C LEU A 471 9.41 -8.86 -3.19
N SER A 472 9.89 -7.60 -3.16
CA SER A 472 9.24 -6.47 -2.47
C SER A 472 8.21 -5.71 -3.33
N CYS A 473 8.13 -6.01 -4.63
CA CYS A 473 7.30 -5.32 -5.61
C CYS A 473 5.83 -5.77 -5.57
N THR A 474 4.91 -4.86 -5.22
CA THR A 474 3.46 -5.16 -5.19
C THR A 474 2.80 -5.21 -6.57
N MET A 475 3.45 -4.65 -7.60
CA MET A 475 2.92 -4.55 -8.96
C MET A 475 3.38 -5.68 -9.89
N CYS A 476 4.42 -6.41 -9.49
CA CYS A 476 5.02 -7.49 -10.25
C CYS A 476 4.14 -8.73 -10.39
N PRO A 477 3.35 -9.14 -9.36
CA PRO A 477 2.53 -10.34 -9.43
C PRO A 477 1.50 -10.32 -10.56
N GLU A 478 0.96 -9.16 -10.93
CA GLU A 478 -0.03 -9.03 -12.00
C GLU A 478 0.58 -9.41 -13.36
N LEU A 479 1.77 -8.89 -13.66
CA LEU A 479 2.49 -9.23 -14.90
C LEU A 479 2.95 -10.69 -14.91
N VAL A 480 3.50 -11.17 -13.79
CA VAL A 480 3.97 -12.55 -13.67
C VAL A 480 2.83 -13.53 -13.90
N THR A 481 1.69 -13.32 -13.24
CA THR A 481 0.51 -14.16 -13.40
C THR A 481 0.01 -14.14 -14.85
N ALA A 482 -0.01 -12.98 -15.49
CA ALA A 482 -0.43 -12.86 -16.89
C ALA A 482 0.52 -13.59 -17.85
N ALA A 483 1.83 -13.43 -17.68
CA ALA A 483 2.85 -14.08 -18.49
C ALA A 483 2.80 -15.61 -18.33
N GLN A 484 2.73 -16.10 -17.09
CA GLN A 484 2.61 -17.53 -16.78
C GLN A 484 1.30 -18.12 -17.33
N LYS A 485 0.19 -17.37 -17.30
CA LYS A 485 -1.07 -17.85 -17.88
C LYS A 485 -0.96 -18.05 -19.40
N ILE A 486 -0.28 -17.15 -20.11
CA ILE A 486 -0.05 -17.32 -21.56
C ILE A 486 0.85 -18.54 -21.81
N ALA A 487 1.95 -18.67 -21.07
CA ALA A 487 2.89 -19.80 -21.22
C ALA A 487 2.25 -21.16 -20.92
N ALA A 488 1.41 -21.25 -19.88
CA ALA A 488 0.71 -22.48 -19.53
C ALA A 488 -0.27 -22.97 -20.63
N GLU A 489 -0.82 -22.03 -21.41
CA GLU A 489 -1.83 -22.29 -22.45
C GLU A 489 -1.23 -22.46 -23.86
N ASN A 490 0.02 -22.05 -24.08
CA ASN A 490 0.69 -22.17 -25.39
C ASN A 490 2.12 -22.72 -25.27
N PRO A 491 2.43 -23.89 -25.87
CA PRO A 491 3.75 -24.53 -25.77
C PRO A 491 4.88 -23.78 -26.47
N ASN A 492 4.58 -22.79 -27.32
CA ASN A 492 5.59 -21.94 -27.96
C ASN A 492 6.04 -20.77 -27.08
N VAL A 493 5.41 -20.56 -25.92
CA VAL A 493 5.65 -19.41 -25.06
C VAL A 493 6.27 -19.85 -23.74
N THR A 494 7.39 -19.23 -23.36
CA THR A 494 8.01 -19.39 -22.04
C THR A 494 7.83 -18.13 -21.20
N ALA A 495 7.68 -18.31 -19.89
CA ALA A 495 7.61 -17.27 -18.88
C ALA A 495 8.61 -17.58 -17.77
N GLU A 496 9.75 -16.89 -17.82
CA GLU A 496 10.85 -17.03 -16.87
C GLU A 496 10.91 -15.82 -15.96
N ILE A 497 10.78 -16.04 -14.65
CA ILE A 497 10.78 -14.96 -13.66
C ILE A 497 12.16 -14.89 -13.02
N TYR A 498 12.72 -13.68 -12.89
CA TYR A 498 14.04 -13.46 -12.30
C TYR A 498 13.97 -12.46 -11.15
N ASP A 499 14.42 -12.87 -9.96
CA ASP A 499 14.63 -11.93 -8.85
C ASP A 499 15.92 -11.13 -9.07
N LEU A 500 15.79 -9.84 -9.39
CA LEU A 500 16.91 -8.96 -9.68
C LEU A 500 17.90 -8.80 -8.51
N ASN A 501 17.50 -9.12 -7.29
CA ASN A 501 18.43 -9.15 -6.16
C ASN A 501 19.57 -10.16 -6.34
N HIS A 502 19.36 -11.17 -7.20
CA HIS A 502 20.30 -12.25 -7.45
C HIS A 502 20.87 -12.25 -8.87
N TYR A 503 20.29 -11.44 -9.77
CA TYR A 503 20.72 -11.32 -11.17
C TYR A 503 21.01 -9.87 -11.58
N PRO A 504 22.00 -9.20 -10.93
CA PRO A 504 22.35 -7.81 -11.25
C PRO A 504 22.81 -7.63 -12.70
N ASP A 505 23.43 -8.64 -13.31
CA ASP A 505 23.87 -8.59 -14.71
C ASP A 505 22.71 -8.40 -15.69
N LEU A 506 21.52 -8.94 -15.39
CA LEU A 506 20.32 -8.73 -16.21
C LEU A 506 19.81 -7.30 -16.10
N ARG A 507 19.95 -6.68 -14.92
CA ARG A 507 19.62 -5.27 -14.71
C ARG A 507 20.47 -4.39 -15.62
N GLU A 508 21.76 -4.65 -15.70
CA GLU A 508 22.69 -3.90 -16.56
C GLU A 508 22.43 -4.19 -18.04
N LYS A 509 22.31 -5.47 -18.41
CA LYS A 509 22.11 -5.92 -19.80
C LYS A 509 20.88 -5.28 -20.44
N TYR A 510 19.76 -5.23 -19.74
CA TYR A 510 18.49 -4.70 -20.26
C TYR A 510 18.20 -3.27 -19.80
N GLN A 511 19.16 -2.59 -19.15
CA GLN A 511 19.02 -1.23 -18.63
C GLN A 511 17.74 -1.06 -17.81
N VAL A 512 17.53 -1.96 -16.84
CA VAL A 512 16.29 -2.04 -16.08
C VAL A 512 16.20 -0.88 -15.08
N MET A 513 15.27 0.04 -15.34
CA MET A 513 15.05 1.24 -14.52
C MET A 513 13.96 1.07 -13.46
N SER A 514 13.05 0.11 -13.66
CA SER A 514 11.97 -0.20 -12.72
C SER A 514 11.50 -1.65 -12.89
N VAL A 515 10.83 -2.19 -11.87
CA VAL A 515 10.13 -3.48 -11.92
C VAL A 515 8.62 -3.27 -11.74
N PRO A 516 7.76 -4.11 -12.33
CA PRO A 516 8.11 -5.24 -13.19
C PRO A 516 8.65 -4.79 -14.55
N CYS A 517 9.67 -5.50 -15.03
CA CYS A 517 10.23 -5.32 -16.36
C CYS A 517 10.04 -6.60 -17.17
N LEU A 518 9.39 -6.48 -18.32
CA LEU A 518 9.20 -7.56 -19.28
C LEU A 518 10.22 -7.41 -20.40
N VAL A 519 10.96 -8.49 -20.68
CA VAL A 519 11.84 -8.61 -21.84
C VAL A 519 11.31 -9.73 -22.72
N ILE A 520 10.97 -9.42 -23.97
CA ILE A 520 10.51 -10.41 -24.96
C ILE A 520 11.64 -10.69 -25.94
N ASN A 521 11.98 -11.98 -26.12
CA ASN A 521 13.00 -12.48 -27.05
C ASN A 521 14.32 -11.70 -26.96
N ASP A 522 14.76 -11.38 -25.75
CA ASP A 522 16.01 -10.65 -25.44
C ASP A 522 16.19 -9.28 -26.13
N SER A 523 15.14 -8.70 -26.68
CA SER A 523 15.24 -7.50 -27.54
C SER A 523 14.22 -6.42 -27.18
N GLN A 524 12.98 -6.80 -26.86
CA GLN A 524 11.93 -5.83 -26.56
C GLN A 524 11.75 -5.68 -25.05
N VAL A 525 12.15 -4.54 -24.50
CA VAL A 525 12.05 -4.22 -23.08
C VAL A 525 10.83 -3.32 -22.84
N THR A 526 9.96 -3.70 -21.90
CA THR A 526 8.80 -2.88 -21.50
C THR A 526 8.64 -2.88 -19.99
N PHE A 527 8.23 -1.75 -19.43
CA PHE A 527 8.07 -1.57 -17.98
C PHE A 527 6.60 -1.55 -17.57
N GLY A 528 6.36 -1.75 -16.27
CA GLY A 528 5.04 -1.64 -15.65
C GLY A 528 4.19 -2.89 -15.82
N LYS A 529 3.16 -2.97 -14.97
CA LYS A 529 2.21 -4.08 -14.93
C LYS A 529 1.44 -4.23 -16.25
N LYS A 530 1.15 -5.46 -16.63
CA LYS A 530 0.34 -5.78 -17.82
C LYS A 530 -0.55 -6.96 -17.51
N ASN A 531 -1.82 -6.86 -17.89
CA ASN A 531 -2.73 -8.01 -17.88
C ASN A 531 -2.55 -8.86 -19.16
N VAL A 532 -3.25 -10.00 -19.24
CA VAL A 532 -3.15 -10.95 -20.35
C VAL A 532 -3.45 -10.29 -21.71
N ARG A 533 -4.46 -9.41 -21.79
CA ARG A 533 -4.83 -8.75 -23.05
C ARG A 533 -3.75 -7.78 -23.54
N GLN A 534 -3.19 -6.99 -22.61
CA GLN A 534 -2.09 -6.08 -22.91
C GLN A 534 -0.82 -6.84 -23.33
N LEU A 535 -0.55 -8.00 -22.72
CA LEU A 535 0.55 -8.87 -23.16
C LEU A 535 0.29 -9.40 -24.57
N LEU A 536 -0.91 -9.88 -24.87
CA LEU A 536 -1.25 -10.34 -26.22
C LEU A 536 -1.07 -9.25 -27.27
N GLU A 537 -1.35 -7.99 -26.96
CA GLU A 537 -1.08 -6.88 -27.89
C GLU A 537 0.41 -6.70 -28.20
N LEU A 538 1.29 -6.95 -27.23
CA LEU A 538 2.74 -6.92 -27.44
C LEU A 538 3.29 -8.15 -28.17
N LEU A 539 2.56 -9.27 -28.09
CA LEU A 539 2.94 -10.53 -28.71
C LEU A 539 2.40 -10.68 -30.14
N LYS A 540 1.45 -9.83 -30.56
CA LYS A 540 0.98 -9.74 -31.95
C LYS A 540 2.13 -9.33 -32.87
N ASP A 541 2.15 -9.94 -34.05
CA ASP A 541 3.06 -9.59 -35.14
C ASP A 541 2.65 -8.29 -35.84
#